data_AF-A0A1T3CZ80-F1
#
_entry.id   AF-A0A1T3CZ80-F1
#
_cell.length_a   1.000
_cell.length_b   1.000
_cell.length_c   1.000
_cell.angle_alpha   90.00
_cell.angle_beta   90.00
_cell.angle_gamma   90.00
#
_symmetry.space_group_name_H-M   'P 1'
#
loop_
_entity.id
_entity.type
_entity.pdbx_description
1 polymer ?
#
loop_
_entity_poly.entity_id
_entity_poly.type
_entity_poly.pdbx_seq_one_letter_code
_entity_poly.pdbx_strand_id
1 'polypeptide(L)'
;MAHDDSRGDKQHVRLKIKDVPGPSWTIQVAGKPIEAGDLLCHLLGATKPMVIRPRHDYFTIILVEFTSPKDDRMEEMDLEQLERPENSSVHDFLLVWDWNSSNEETTSQDYESWLTSRVPEYLYSEEESENYIDKQTRLWNVALIMSDAGSNDKTIINTLQDMKNTYAGYFGETDRRTLTCMSKLALMYGRTGHLWEAESEFWRMFWTRMNSQERREDIVRELTNFVAMCKGQGHLHRAKNFDKVATLLEMAGRHPLMADKDFAVLLAQASLRDVEVTEKSVIAAEKKFNSEAEVDQTPGRKKYTPPPMETLLLRAVNKENIEATYLLLCQEKVQITEKILISAVENDDSSVLWCLLGREKDEIRITERVVTEAAMRNNESVLQYLLERHGSKIRLTEEIVIAAAENRERSVLVYLLGRWGDRIEITAKVAVAAAENEQFPALKILLQAKGTEFEVTEEVVVAAANNREKSVLVTLLEERGSEVRMTKEALDAARGNGNVLALKRVLEDARRMARARGSW
;
A
#
# COMPACT_ATOMS: atom_id res chain seq x y z
N MET A 1 10.43 -4.74 -23.42
CA MET A 1 9.80 -5.32 -24.64
C MET A 1 10.85 -5.33 -25.74
N ALA A 2 11.17 -6.50 -26.27
CA ALA A 2 12.06 -6.67 -27.42
C ALA A 2 11.25 -7.11 -28.65
N HIS A 3 11.43 -6.41 -29.77
CA HIS A 3 10.94 -6.86 -31.08
C HIS A 3 12.15 -7.11 -31.97
N ASP A 4 12.15 -8.29 -32.59
CA ASP A 4 13.15 -8.72 -33.55
C ASP A 4 12.83 -8.09 -34.92
N ASP A 5 13.85 -7.52 -35.56
CA ASP A 5 13.71 -6.89 -36.88
C ASP A 5 13.97 -7.95 -37.96
N SER A 6 13.34 -7.76 -39.12
CA SER A 6 13.25 -8.67 -40.27
C SER A 6 14.56 -9.22 -40.89
N ARG A 7 15.72 -8.95 -40.28
CA ARG A 7 17.06 -9.43 -40.65
C ARG A 7 17.81 -10.21 -39.54
N GLY A 8 17.31 -10.27 -38.29
CA GLY A 8 17.86 -11.10 -37.21
C GLY A 8 19.16 -10.63 -36.54
N ASP A 9 19.73 -9.48 -36.94
CA ASP A 9 21.03 -9.00 -36.45
C ASP A 9 20.92 -7.90 -35.37
N LYS A 10 19.71 -7.36 -35.12
CA LYS A 10 19.50 -6.22 -34.22
C LYS A 10 18.34 -6.44 -33.27
N GLN A 11 18.54 -6.06 -32.01
CA GLN A 11 17.52 -6.12 -30.97
C GLN A 11 17.15 -4.72 -30.47
N HIS A 12 15.86 -4.44 -30.39
CA HIS A 12 15.34 -3.23 -29.77
C HIS A 12 15.12 -3.47 -28.27
N VAL A 13 15.83 -2.73 -27.43
CA VAL A 13 15.72 -2.83 -25.97
C VAL A 13 15.25 -1.51 -25.39
N ARG A 14 14.43 -1.58 -24.34
CA ARG A 14 13.96 -0.41 -23.59
C ARG A 14 14.46 -0.52 -22.16
N LEU A 15 15.27 0.45 -21.74
CA LEU A 15 15.73 0.53 -20.37
C LEU A 15 14.63 1.12 -19.49
N LYS A 16 14.48 0.58 -18.28
CA LYS A 16 13.68 1.17 -17.22
C LYS A 16 14.62 1.42 -16.05
N ILE A 17 14.67 2.65 -15.54
CA ILE A 17 15.51 3.00 -14.39
C ILE A 17 14.58 3.18 -13.21
N LYS A 18 14.50 2.14 -12.34
CA LYS A 18 13.55 2.08 -11.22
C LYS A 18 12.11 2.34 -11.69
N ASP A 19 11.57 3.51 -11.38
CA ASP A 19 10.20 3.96 -11.66
C ASP A 19 10.12 4.98 -12.81
N VAL A 20 11.25 5.28 -13.47
CA VAL A 20 11.34 6.26 -14.56
C VAL A 20 11.55 5.53 -15.90
N PRO A 21 10.83 5.92 -16.97
CA PRO A 21 11.13 5.43 -18.31
C PRO A 21 12.56 5.80 -18.70
N GLY A 22 13.34 4.81 -19.09
CA GLY A 22 14.69 5.00 -19.59
C GLY A 22 14.73 5.10 -21.11
N PRO A 23 15.93 5.24 -21.67
CA PRO A 23 16.13 5.30 -23.11
C PRO A 23 15.72 4.01 -23.83
N SER A 24 15.38 4.15 -25.11
CA SER A 24 15.20 3.04 -26.04
C SER A 24 16.45 2.91 -26.92
N TRP A 25 17.01 1.71 -27.00
CA TRP A 25 18.24 1.45 -27.72
C TRP A 25 18.05 0.34 -28.75
N THR A 26 18.73 0.46 -29.89
CA THR A 26 18.88 -0.64 -30.84
C THR A 26 20.32 -1.15 -30.75
N ILE A 27 20.47 -2.38 -30.30
CA ILE A 27 21.77 -3.02 -30.06
C ILE A 27 21.99 -4.18 -31.04
N GLN A 28 23.24 -4.58 -31.23
CA GLN A 28 23.59 -5.81 -31.95
C GLN A 28 23.16 -7.02 -31.13
N VAL A 29 22.69 -8.09 -31.79
CA VAL A 29 22.24 -9.32 -31.11
C VAL A 29 23.41 -9.96 -30.35
N ALA A 30 23.25 -10.14 -29.04
CA ALA A 30 24.19 -10.85 -28.19
C ALA A 30 24.11 -12.37 -28.42
N GLY A 31 25.12 -13.13 -27.98
CA GLY A 31 25.14 -14.60 -28.11
C GLY A 31 23.94 -15.30 -27.45
N LYS A 32 23.28 -14.65 -26.49
CA LYS A 32 21.95 -14.99 -25.97
C LYS A 32 21.04 -13.74 -26.12
N PRO A 33 19.78 -13.88 -26.56
CA PRO A 33 18.88 -12.73 -26.72
C PRO A 33 18.57 -12.08 -25.36
N ILE A 34 18.54 -10.75 -25.32
CA ILE A 34 18.15 -10.01 -24.10
C ILE A 34 16.64 -10.08 -23.93
N GLU A 35 16.17 -10.39 -22.73
CA GLU A 35 14.75 -10.54 -22.42
C GLU A 35 14.24 -9.41 -21.52
N ALA A 36 12.91 -9.26 -21.48
CA ALA A 36 12.30 -8.37 -20.51
C ALA A 36 12.51 -8.96 -19.10
N GLY A 37 13.16 -8.18 -18.22
CA GLY A 37 13.55 -8.62 -16.88
C GLY A 37 15.06 -8.81 -16.71
N ASP A 38 15.83 -8.82 -17.81
CA ASP A 38 17.29 -8.76 -17.73
C ASP A 38 17.74 -7.40 -17.15
N LEU A 39 18.82 -7.44 -16.37
CA LEU A 39 19.35 -6.29 -15.65
C LEU A 39 20.65 -5.81 -16.31
N LEU A 40 20.75 -4.50 -16.49
CA LEU A 40 22.02 -3.84 -16.78
C LEU A 40 22.73 -3.59 -15.43
N CYS A 41 23.77 -4.38 -15.15
CA CYS A 41 24.50 -4.39 -13.89
C CYS A 41 25.91 -3.84 -14.09
N HIS A 42 26.30 -2.90 -13.23
CA HIS A 42 27.68 -2.43 -13.15
C HIS A 42 28.35 -3.01 -11.91
N LEU A 43 29.30 -3.92 -12.12
CA LEU A 43 30.06 -4.52 -11.03
C LEU A 43 31.06 -3.50 -10.49
N LEU A 44 31.19 -3.43 -9.17
CA LEU A 44 32.15 -2.54 -8.52
C LEU A 44 33.57 -2.84 -9.01
N GLY A 45 34.23 -1.84 -9.60
CA GLY A 45 35.57 -1.96 -10.18
C GLY A 45 35.62 -2.40 -11.65
N ALA A 46 34.48 -2.69 -12.28
CA ALA A 46 34.41 -2.92 -13.72
C ALA A 46 34.41 -1.59 -14.49
N THR A 47 35.06 -1.55 -15.66
CA THR A 47 35.09 -0.35 -16.52
C THR A 47 33.83 -0.17 -17.37
N LYS A 48 33.04 -1.25 -17.54
CA LYS A 48 31.82 -1.25 -18.34
C LYS A 48 30.75 -2.10 -17.67
N PRO A 49 29.46 -1.77 -17.86
CA PRO A 49 28.36 -2.58 -17.36
C PRO A 49 28.21 -3.88 -18.14
N MET A 50 27.48 -4.83 -17.57
CA MET A 50 27.14 -6.13 -18.15
C MET A 50 25.63 -6.37 -18.10
N VAL A 51 25.15 -7.32 -18.91
CA VAL A 51 23.75 -7.75 -18.87
C VAL A 51 23.66 -9.09 -18.17
N ILE A 52 22.86 -9.14 -17.12
CA ILE A 52 22.65 -10.34 -16.31
C ILE A 52 21.16 -10.70 -16.27
N ARG A 53 20.85 -11.99 -16.25
CA ARG A 53 19.49 -12.51 -16.15
C ARG A 53 19.24 -13.03 -14.73
N PRO A 54 18.21 -12.52 -14.02
CA PRO A 54 17.83 -13.08 -12.74
C PRO A 54 17.33 -14.52 -12.90
N ARG A 55 17.80 -15.39 -12.01
CA ARG A 55 17.29 -16.75 -11.79
C ARG A 55 16.76 -16.84 -10.36
N HIS A 56 16.40 -18.04 -9.91
CA HIS A 56 15.77 -18.22 -8.61
C HIS A 56 16.61 -17.66 -7.46
N ASP A 57 17.88 -18.04 -7.37
CA ASP A 57 18.83 -17.66 -6.31
C ASP A 57 20.21 -17.21 -6.85
N TYR A 58 20.32 -16.94 -8.15
CA TYR A 58 21.56 -16.47 -8.78
C TYR A 58 21.28 -15.65 -10.03
N PHE A 59 22.33 -15.12 -10.67
CA PHE A 59 22.23 -14.40 -11.93
C PHE A 59 23.07 -15.08 -13.01
N THR A 60 22.54 -15.19 -14.23
CA THR A 60 23.28 -15.70 -15.38
C THR A 60 23.84 -14.55 -16.22
N ILE A 61 25.11 -14.65 -16.65
CA ILE A 61 25.67 -13.68 -17.60
C ILE A 61 25.03 -13.87 -18.98
N ILE A 62 24.44 -12.80 -19.51
CA ILE A 62 23.94 -12.72 -20.89
C ILE A 62 24.95 -12.01 -21.78
N LEU A 63 25.52 -10.90 -21.29
CA LEU A 63 26.55 -10.13 -22.00
C LEU A 63 27.60 -9.62 -21.01
N VAL A 64 28.88 -9.92 -21.26
CA VAL A 64 30.00 -9.53 -20.38
C VAL A 64 30.35 -8.05 -20.45
N GLU A 65 30.08 -7.40 -21.59
CA GLU A 65 30.45 -6.01 -21.83
C GLU A 65 29.34 -5.34 -22.64
N PHE A 66 28.63 -4.40 -22.01
CA PHE A 66 27.62 -3.58 -22.64
C PHE A 66 28.19 -2.19 -22.94
N THR A 67 28.05 -1.76 -24.19
CA THR A 67 28.41 -0.39 -24.61
C THR A 67 27.12 0.29 -25.10
N SER A 68 26.74 1.40 -24.45
CA SER A 68 25.57 2.19 -24.88
C SER A 68 25.76 2.65 -26.33
N PRO A 69 24.73 2.56 -27.19
CA PRO A 69 24.80 3.14 -28.53
C PRO A 69 25.05 4.65 -28.45
N LYS A 70 25.99 5.16 -29.26
CA LYS A 70 26.19 6.60 -29.46
C LYS A 70 25.14 7.08 -30.46
N ASP A 71 24.13 7.83 -30.03
CA ASP A 71 23.21 8.53 -30.94
C ASP A 71 23.37 10.03 -30.75
N ASP A 72 23.79 10.73 -31.80
CA ASP A 72 24.06 12.19 -31.83
C ASP A 72 22.83 13.05 -31.52
N ARG A 73 21.64 12.45 -31.35
CA ARG A 73 20.35 13.13 -31.08
C ARG A 73 19.79 12.91 -29.68
N MET A 74 20.43 12.10 -28.85
CA MET A 74 20.03 11.92 -27.46
C MET A 74 21.03 12.61 -26.56
N GLU A 75 20.55 13.43 -25.61
CA GLU A 75 21.37 13.85 -24.47
C GLU A 75 22.05 12.61 -23.90
N GLU A 76 23.38 12.64 -23.88
CA GLU A 76 24.22 11.56 -23.37
C GLU A 76 23.71 11.22 -21.97
N MET A 77 23.03 10.08 -21.83
CA MET A 77 22.67 9.59 -20.50
C MET A 77 23.99 9.17 -19.86
N ASP A 78 24.52 10.09 -19.07
CA ASP A 78 25.79 9.96 -18.40
C ASP A 78 25.69 8.76 -17.45
N LEU A 79 26.15 7.60 -17.90
CA LEU A 79 26.19 6.39 -17.08
C LEU A 79 27.04 6.65 -15.82
N GLU A 80 27.94 7.63 -15.85
CA GLU A 80 28.70 8.13 -14.69
C GLU A 80 27.80 8.79 -13.61
N GLN A 81 26.61 9.29 -13.96
CA GLN A 81 25.62 9.75 -12.97
C GLN A 81 24.85 8.59 -12.31
N LEU A 82 24.77 7.43 -12.97
CA LEU A 82 24.29 6.18 -12.38
C LEU A 82 25.35 5.53 -11.46
N GLU A 83 26.63 5.86 -11.68
CA GLU A 83 27.80 5.30 -10.97
C GLU A 83 28.04 5.89 -9.58
N ARG A 84 27.27 6.89 -9.11
CA ARG A 84 27.48 7.44 -7.76
C ARG A 84 27.24 6.34 -6.70
N PRO A 85 28.29 5.86 -5.99
CA PRO A 85 28.18 4.77 -5.02
C PRO A 85 27.29 5.16 -3.81
N GLU A 86 27.06 6.45 -3.63
CA GLU A 86 26.26 7.03 -2.55
C GLU A 86 24.75 6.72 -2.68
N ASN A 87 24.30 6.26 -3.86
CA ASN A 87 22.89 6.08 -4.20
C ASN A 87 22.40 4.63 -4.34
N SER A 88 23.27 3.62 -4.25
CA SER A 88 22.89 2.21 -4.40
C SER A 88 23.35 1.35 -3.23
N SER A 89 22.46 0.46 -2.77
CA SER A 89 22.85 -0.62 -1.87
C SER A 89 23.76 -1.59 -2.60
N VAL A 90 24.94 -1.87 -2.04
CA VAL A 90 25.83 -2.93 -2.53
C VAL A 90 25.29 -4.27 -2.03
N HIS A 91 25.11 -5.21 -2.94
CA HIS A 91 24.64 -6.56 -2.65
C HIS A 91 25.64 -7.58 -3.17
N ASP A 92 25.93 -8.60 -2.37
CA ASP A 92 26.68 -9.76 -2.82
C ASP A 92 25.74 -10.72 -3.55
N PHE A 93 26.13 -11.25 -4.71
CA PHE A 93 25.30 -12.21 -5.44
C PHE A 93 26.13 -13.21 -6.22
N LEU A 94 25.55 -14.39 -6.44
CA LEU A 94 26.16 -15.44 -7.25
C LEU A 94 25.97 -15.13 -8.74
N LEU A 95 27.08 -14.96 -9.46
CA LEU A 95 27.10 -14.77 -10.89
C LEU A 95 27.59 -16.04 -11.59
N VAL A 96 26.78 -16.53 -12.53
CA VAL A 96 27.01 -17.78 -13.25
C VAL A 96 27.22 -17.49 -14.73
N TRP A 97 28.30 -18.03 -15.29
CA TRP A 97 28.52 -18.02 -16.72
C TRP A 97 28.41 -19.41 -17.31
N ASP A 98 27.26 -19.70 -17.93
CA ASP A 98 27.12 -20.90 -18.74
C ASP A 98 27.44 -20.59 -20.20
N TRP A 99 28.66 -20.97 -20.61
CA TRP A 99 29.17 -20.84 -21.97
C TRP A 99 28.59 -21.90 -22.93
N ASN A 100 28.08 -23.03 -22.42
CA ASN A 100 27.72 -24.21 -23.20
C ASN A 100 26.35 -24.77 -22.81
N SER A 101 25.26 -24.14 -23.24
CA SER A 101 23.99 -24.86 -23.44
C SER A 101 23.01 -24.06 -24.29
N SER A 102 22.57 -24.69 -25.38
CA SER A 102 21.46 -24.28 -26.24
C SER A 102 20.12 -24.91 -25.81
N ASN A 103 19.97 -25.28 -24.53
CA ASN A 103 18.73 -25.88 -24.02
C ASN A 103 18.23 -25.09 -22.82
N GLU A 104 17.24 -24.24 -23.08
CA GLU A 104 16.34 -23.67 -22.08
C GLU A 104 15.53 -24.81 -21.45
N GLU A 105 16.03 -25.38 -20.34
CA GLU A 105 15.28 -26.07 -19.28
C GLU A 105 16.28 -26.81 -18.36
N THR A 106 17.25 -26.10 -17.79
CA THR A 106 17.91 -26.61 -16.58
C THR A 106 17.00 -26.29 -15.40
N THR A 107 16.39 -27.33 -14.83
CA THR A 107 15.61 -27.17 -13.61
C THR A 107 16.55 -26.73 -12.48
N SER A 108 16.07 -25.92 -11.52
CA SER A 108 16.86 -25.47 -10.36
C SER A 108 17.55 -26.63 -9.62
N GLN A 109 17.00 -27.83 -9.72
CA GLN A 109 17.49 -29.05 -9.09
C GLN A 109 18.78 -29.60 -9.72
N ASP A 110 18.97 -29.43 -11.05
CA ASP A 110 20.19 -29.83 -11.75
C ASP A 110 21.37 -28.91 -11.41
N TYR A 111 21.08 -27.63 -11.16
CA TYR A 111 22.10 -26.64 -10.84
C TYR A 111 22.58 -26.75 -9.38
N GLU A 112 21.68 -27.05 -8.44
CA GLU A 112 22.06 -27.39 -7.06
C GLU A 112 22.94 -28.64 -7.01
N SER A 113 22.60 -29.67 -7.79
CA SER A 113 23.43 -30.87 -7.94
C SER A 113 24.83 -30.52 -8.50
N TRP A 114 24.88 -29.62 -9.50
CA TRP A 114 26.15 -29.13 -10.07
C TRP A 114 26.98 -28.31 -9.08
N LEU A 115 26.37 -27.40 -8.31
CA LEU A 115 27.06 -26.62 -7.27
C LEU A 115 27.60 -27.53 -6.16
N THR A 116 26.75 -28.45 -5.67
CA THR A 116 27.11 -29.41 -4.61
C THR A 116 28.23 -30.35 -5.05
N SER A 117 28.28 -30.72 -6.34
CA SER A 117 29.35 -31.57 -6.90
C SER A 117 30.74 -30.90 -6.95
N ARG A 118 30.82 -29.58 -6.75
CA ARG A 118 32.07 -28.80 -6.77
C ARG A 118 32.53 -28.36 -5.37
N VAL A 119 31.78 -28.71 -4.32
CA VAL A 119 32.19 -28.50 -2.91
C VAL A 119 33.01 -29.73 -2.46
N PRO A 120 34.20 -29.57 -1.84
CA PRO A 120 35.06 -30.69 -1.46
C PRO A 120 34.42 -31.67 -0.47
N GLU A 121 34.64 -32.97 -0.70
CA GLU A 121 33.98 -34.13 -0.08
C GLU A 121 34.10 -34.31 1.46
N TYR A 122 34.80 -33.41 2.18
CA TYR A 122 35.12 -33.58 3.61
C TYR A 122 34.26 -32.74 4.56
N LEU A 123 33.23 -32.05 4.06
CA LEU A 123 32.36 -31.18 4.87
C LEU A 123 30.97 -31.79 5.18
N TYR A 124 30.66 -32.99 4.67
CA TYR A 124 29.32 -33.61 4.67
C TYR A 124 28.69 -34.04 6.02
N SER A 125 29.16 -33.57 7.18
CA SER A 125 28.56 -33.94 8.48
C SER A 125 27.80 -32.82 9.21
N GLU A 126 27.97 -31.55 8.83
CA GLU A 126 27.21 -30.39 9.38
C GLU A 126 26.44 -29.59 8.28
N GLU A 127 26.60 -29.98 7.02
CA GLU A 127 26.34 -29.16 5.81
C GLU A 127 24.88 -28.97 5.36
N GLU A 128 23.91 -29.82 5.71
CA GLU A 128 22.53 -29.62 5.20
C GLU A 128 21.91 -28.31 5.71
N SER A 129 22.27 -27.91 6.93
CA SER A 129 21.85 -26.63 7.52
C SER A 129 22.64 -25.45 6.95
N GLU A 130 23.95 -25.60 6.71
CA GLU A 130 24.80 -24.54 6.14
C GLU A 130 24.45 -24.26 4.68
N ASN A 131 24.23 -25.30 3.87
CA ASN A 131 23.82 -25.19 2.47
C ASN A 131 22.42 -24.53 2.35
N TYR A 132 21.51 -24.84 3.28
CA TYR A 132 20.22 -24.15 3.38
C TYR A 132 20.39 -22.65 3.70
N ILE A 133 21.26 -22.29 4.65
CA ILE A 133 21.53 -20.88 5.02
C ILE A 133 22.15 -20.11 3.85
N ASP A 134 23.08 -20.73 3.12
CA ASP A 134 23.70 -20.12 1.94
C ASP A 134 22.68 -19.90 0.84
N LYS A 135 21.81 -20.87 0.58
CA LYS A 135 20.71 -20.72 -0.38
C LYS A 135 19.72 -19.63 0.01
N GLN A 136 19.32 -19.56 1.28
CA GLN A 136 18.43 -18.49 1.76
C GLN A 136 19.09 -17.11 1.63
N THR A 137 20.37 -17.00 1.96
CA THR A 137 21.14 -15.75 1.79
C THR A 137 21.16 -15.31 0.34
N ARG A 138 21.41 -16.24 -0.59
CA ARG A 138 21.36 -15.96 -2.03
C ARG A 138 19.97 -15.50 -2.48
N LEU A 139 18.90 -16.20 -2.07
CA LEU A 139 17.51 -15.83 -2.37
C LEU A 139 17.17 -14.42 -1.89
N TRP A 140 17.56 -14.08 -0.67
CA TRP A 140 17.35 -12.76 -0.10
C TRP A 140 18.13 -11.67 -0.86
N ASN A 141 19.36 -11.94 -1.27
CA ASN A 141 20.14 -11.00 -2.07
C ASN A 141 19.53 -10.78 -3.46
N VAL A 142 19.03 -11.83 -4.13
CA VAL A 142 18.26 -11.70 -5.37
C VAL A 142 17.03 -10.80 -5.14
N ALA A 143 16.29 -11.02 -4.05
CA ALA A 143 15.10 -10.23 -3.73
C ALA A 143 15.41 -8.73 -3.54
N LEU A 144 16.50 -8.41 -2.83
CA LEU A 144 16.96 -7.03 -2.66
C LEU A 144 17.36 -6.37 -3.99
N ILE A 145 18.15 -7.07 -4.81
CA ILE A 145 18.60 -6.59 -6.12
C ILE A 145 17.40 -6.36 -7.05
N MET A 146 16.48 -7.32 -7.11
CA MET A 146 15.29 -7.22 -7.96
C MET A 146 14.36 -6.09 -7.51
N SER A 147 14.25 -5.85 -6.20
CA SER A 147 13.53 -4.69 -5.66
C SER A 147 14.20 -3.37 -6.08
N ASP A 148 15.53 -3.30 -6.05
CA ASP A 148 16.29 -2.11 -6.47
C ASP A 148 16.20 -1.85 -7.98
N ALA A 149 16.14 -2.92 -8.77
CA ALA A 149 15.91 -2.88 -10.20
C ALA A 149 14.50 -2.41 -10.59
N GLY A 150 13.56 -2.29 -9.65
CA GLY A 150 12.19 -1.86 -9.95
C GLY A 150 11.31 -2.99 -10.51
N SER A 151 11.59 -4.24 -10.11
CA SER A 151 10.72 -5.39 -10.38
C SER A 151 9.34 -5.19 -9.76
N ASN A 152 8.32 -5.78 -10.37
CA ASN A 152 6.95 -5.84 -9.85
C ASN A 152 6.52 -7.29 -9.56
N ASP A 153 7.48 -8.21 -9.50
CA ASP A 153 7.20 -9.63 -9.30
C ASP A 153 6.73 -9.89 -7.86
N LYS A 154 5.57 -10.54 -7.74
CA LYS A 154 4.96 -10.91 -6.46
C LYS A 154 5.79 -11.93 -5.68
N THR A 155 6.58 -12.77 -6.35
CA THR A 155 7.48 -13.71 -5.68
C THR A 155 8.52 -12.99 -4.82
N ILE A 156 9.02 -11.83 -5.30
CA ILE A 156 9.95 -10.98 -4.57
C ILE A 156 9.31 -10.37 -3.32
N ILE A 157 8.03 -9.97 -3.40
CA ILE A 157 7.28 -9.50 -2.22
C ILE A 157 7.23 -10.59 -1.15
N ASN A 158 6.88 -11.82 -1.54
CA ASN A 158 6.81 -12.94 -0.59
C ASN A 158 8.18 -13.22 0.06
N THR A 159 9.26 -13.21 -0.73
CA THR A 159 10.62 -13.41 -0.20
C THR A 159 11.04 -12.29 0.74
N LEU A 160 10.72 -11.02 0.43
CA LEU A 160 11.01 -9.89 1.31
C LEU A 160 10.16 -9.92 2.61
N GLN A 161 8.92 -10.40 2.54
CA GLN A 161 8.08 -10.61 3.72
C GLN A 161 8.66 -11.70 4.62
N ASP A 162 9.07 -12.83 4.05
CA ASP A 162 9.72 -13.92 4.78
C ASP A 162 11.03 -13.47 5.44
N MET A 163 11.87 -12.77 4.67
CA MET A 163 13.11 -12.15 5.16
C MET A 163 12.82 -11.17 6.32
N LYS A 164 11.82 -10.29 6.18
CA LYS A 164 11.41 -9.35 7.23
C LYS A 164 10.98 -10.09 8.50
N ASN A 165 10.10 -11.09 8.36
CA ASN A 165 9.57 -11.83 9.51
C ASN A 165 10.67 -12.60 10.23
N THR A 166 11.61 -13.18 9.47
CA THR A 166 12.77 -13.89 9.99
C THR A 166 13.68 -12.94 10.79
N TYR A 167 14.08 -11.80 10.21
CA TYR A 167 14.91 -10.84 10.94
C TYR A 167 14.20 -10.19 12.13
N ALA A 168 12.91 -9.86 12.00
CA ALA A 168 12.12 -9.32 13.09
C ALA A 168 12.00 -10.32 14.25
N GLY A 169 11.84 -11.61 13.94
CA GLY A 169 11.77 -12.67 14.96
C GLY A 169 13.08 -12.86 15.74
N TYR A 170 14.23 -12.81 15.05
CA TYR A 170 15.53 -13.03 15.70
C TYR A 170 16.14 -11.77 16.33
N PHE A 171 15.98 -10.61 15.70
CA PHE A 171 16.71 -9.38 16.05
C PHE A 171 15.79 -8.20 16.39
N GLY A 172 14.48 -8.35 16.20
CA GLY A 172 13.49 -7.31 16.47
C GLY A 172 13.23 -6.36 15.29
N GLU A 173 12.21 -5.52 15.44
CA GLU A 173 11.78 -4.58 14.40
C GLU A 173 12.76 -3.42 14.16
N THR A 174 13.58 -3.10 15.14
CA THR A 174 14.58 -2.03 15.05
C THR A 174 15.85 -2.48 14.34
N ASP A 175 15.99 -3.77 14.01
CA ASP A 175 17.15 -4.28 13.27
C ASP A 175 17.22 -3.65 11.88
N ARG A 176 18.43 -3.23 11.49
CA ARG A 176 18.68 -2.55 10.21
C ARG A 176 18.18 -3.35 9.01
N ARG A 177 18.30 -4.68 9.03
CA ARG A 177 17.86 -5.57 7.94
C ARG A 177 16.35 -5.63 7.88
N THR A 178 15.67 -5.76 9.02
CA THR A 178 14.20 -5.66 9.10
C THR A 178 13.73 -4.35 8.48
N LEU A 179 14.33 -3.22 8.86
CA LEU A 179 13.97 -1.90 8.34
C LEU A 179 14.29 -1.73 6.85
N THR A 180 15.36 -2.37 6.34
CA THR A 180 15.63 -2.44 4.91
C THR A 180 14.55 -3.24 4.19
N CYS A 181 14.13 -4.40 4.71
CA CYS A 181 13.02 -5.17 4.12
C CYS A 181 11.73 -4.36 4.10
N MET A 182 11.40 -3.63 5.17
CA MET A 182 10.22 -2.76 5.23
C MET A 182 10.26 -1.67 4.15
N SER A 183 11.40 -1.00 3.97
CA SER A 183 11.59 -0.01 2.89
C SER A 183 11.37 -0.64 1.51
N LYS A 184 12.02 -1.78 1.23
CA LYS A 184 11.86 -2.48 -0.06
C LYS A 184 10.42 -2.93 -0.30
N LEU A 185 9.77 -3.51 0.72
CA LEU A 185 8.35 -3.90 0.65
C LEU A 185 7.45 -2.71 0.36
N ALA A 186 7.67 -1.56 1.01
CA ALA A 186 6.88 -0.36 0.78
C ALA A 186 6.95 0.10 -0.69
N LEU A 187 8.14 0.11 -1.28
CA LEU A 187 8.32 0.44 -2.71
C LEU A 187 7.63 -0.59 -3.61
N MET A 188 7.79 -1.89 -3.31
CA MET A 188 7.20 -2.97 -4.11
C MET A 188 5.67 -2.95 -4.07
N TYR A 189 5.07 -2.75 -2.89
CA TYR A 189 3.63 -2.59 -2.75
C TYR A 189 3.11 -1.40 -3.54
N GLY A 190 3.82 -0.26 -3.47
CA GLY A 190 3.44 0.93 -4.22
C GLY A 190 3.44 0.70 -5.74
N ARG A 191 4.45 -0.01 -6.26
CA ARG A 191 4.55 -0.38 -7.68
C ARG A 191 3.51 -1.38 -8.16
N THR A 192 2.95 -2.17 -7.25
CA THR A 192 1.97 -3.22 -7.56
C THR A 192 0.53 -2.78 -7.29
N GLY A 193 0.33 -1.53 -6.86
CA GLY A 193 -0.99 -0.95 -6.58
C GLY A 193 -1.52 -1.22 -5.17
N HIS A 194 -0.74 -1.88 -4.32
CA HIS A 194 -1.04 -2.16 -2.91
C HIS A 194 -0.73 -0.94 -2.04
N LEU A 195 -1.47 0.13 -2.25
CA LEU A 195 -1.06 1.47 -1.82
C LEU A 195 -1.11 1.67 -0.30
N TRP A 196 -2.06 1.04 0.39
CA TRP A 196 -2.14 1.15 1.85
C TRP A 196 -1.07 0.29 2.53
N GLU A 197 -0.75 -0.88 1.97
CA GLU A 197 0.37 -1.70 2.43
C GLU A 197 1.69 -0.92 2.24
N ALA A 198 1.83 -0.21 1.13
CA ALA A 198 2.98 0.64 0.85
C ALA A 198 3.18 1.74 1.91
N GLU A 199 2.15 2.56 2.13
CA GLU A 199 2.25 3.68 3.07
C GLU A 199 2.35 3.22 4.53
N SER A 200 1.56 2.23 4.94
CA SER A 200 1.61 1.71 6.31
C SER A 200 2.97 1.11 6.64
N GLU A 201 3.56 0.34 5.72
CA GLU A 201 4.88 -0.25 5.90
C GLU A 201 5.97 0.84 5.89
N PHE A 202 5.86 1.84 5.00
CA PHE A 202 6.79 2.97 4.95
C PHE A 202 6.77 3.80 6.23
N TRP A 203 5.61 4.24 6.70
CA TRP A 203 5.52 5.09 7.89
C TRP A 203 5.97 4.35 9.16
N ARG A 204 5.67 3.05 9.28
CA ARG A 204 6.17 2.21 10.38
C ARG A 204 7.71 2.14 10.35
N MET A 205 8.30 1.94 9.18
CA MET A 205 9.75 1.95 8.99
C MET A 205 10.35 3.32 9.33
N PHE A 206 9.77 4.39 8.79
CA PHE A 206 10.19 5.78 8.99
C PHE A 206 10.25 6.14 10.47
N TRP A 207 9.16 5.93 11.22
CA TRP A 207 9.13 6.25 12.65
C TRP A 207 10.05 5.35 13.48
N THR A 208 10.22 4.09 13.10
CA THR A 208 11.18 3.21 13.78
C THR A 208 12.62 3.69 13.58
N ARG A 209 12.97 4.13 12.37
CA ARG A 209 14.28 4.73 12.08
C ARG A 209 14.48 6.05 12.80
N MET A 210 13.47 6.92 12.83
CA MET A 210 13.52 8.22 13.53
C MET A 210 13.81 8.07 15.04
N ASN A 211 13.39 6.95 15.65
CA ASN A 211 13.64 6.64 17.06
C ASN A 211 14.98 5.90 17.29
N SER A 212 15.59 5.36 16.23
CA SER A 212 16.92 4.76 16.25
C SER A 212 17.98 5.84 15.95
N GLN A 213 19.20 5.74 16.49
CA GLN A 213 20.27 6.73 16.26
C GLN A 213 20.84 6.74 14.81
N GLU A 214 20.01 6.43 13.81
CA GLU A 214 20.39 6.41 12.41
C GLU A 214 20.66 7.81 11.85
N ARG A 215 21.46 7.84 10.77
CA ARG A 215 21.78 9.09 10.08
C ARG A 215 20.55 9.61 9.37
N ARG A 216 20.23 10.86 9.64
CA ARG A 216 19.11 11.57 9.02
C ARG A 216 19.13 11.52 7.48
N GLU A 217 20.32 11.56 6.89
CA GLU A 217 20.55 11.45 5.45
C GLU A 217 19.99 10.15 4.85
N ASP A 218 20.11 9.03 5.58
CA ASP A 218 19.56 7.74 5.13
C ASP A 218 18.04 7.78 5.07
N ILE A 219 17.38 8.40 6.06
CA ILE A 219 15.92 8.55 6.11
C ILE A 219 15.42 9.47 4.99
N VAL A 220 16.13 10.58 4.72
CA VAL A 220 15.82 11.48 3.60
C VAL A 220 15.93 10.73 2.26
N ARG A 221 16.93 9.86 2.10
CA ARG A 221 17.06 9.01 0.90
C ARG A 221 15.87 8.06 0.74
N GLU A 222 15.42 7.42 1.81
CA GLU A 222 14.23 6.54 1.78
C GLU A 222 12.96 7.30 1.38
N LEU A 223 12.75 8.51 1.93
CA LEU A 223 11.66 9.40 1.53
C LEU A 223 11.75 9.76 0.04
N THR A 224 12.93 10.12 -0.44
CA THR A 224 13.16 10.48 -1.85
C THR A 224 12.83 9.32 -2.79
N ASN A 225 13.24 8.10 -2.43
CA ASN A 225 12.91 6.89 -3.20
C ASN A 225 11.39 6.65 -3.23
N PHE A 226 10.70 6.81 -2.09
CA PHE A 226 9.25 6.65 -2.03
C PHE A 226 8.51 7.73 -2.82
N VAL A 227 8.96 8.99 -2.76
CA VAL A 227 8.47 10.11 -3.58
C VAL A 227 8.62 9.80 -5.07
N ALA A 228 9.78 9.30 -5.50
CA ALA A 228 10.02 8.93 -6.89
C ALA A 228 9.08 7.80 -7.35
N MET A 229 8.88 6.78 -6.51
CA MET A 229 7.91 5.71 -6.76
C MET A 229 6.49 6.27 -6.90
N CYS A 230 6.03 7.11 -5.96
CA CYS A 230 4.70 7.72 -6.04
C CYS A 230 4.51 8.53 -7.33
N LYS A 231 5.52 9.33 -7.74
CA LYS A 231 5.48 10.08 -9.00
C LYS A 231 5.40 9.14 -10.21
N GLY A 232 6.19 8.07 -10.22
CA GLY A 232 6.18 7.06 -11.29
C GLY A 232 4.84 6.33 -11.44
N GLN A 233 4.11 6.12 -10.34
CA GLN A 233 2.77 5.53 -10.33
C GLN A 233 1.62 6.55 -10.52
N GLY A 234 1.94 7.83 -10.71
CA GLY A 234 0.94 8.90 -10.91
C GLY A 234 0.28 9.40 -9.62
N HIS A 235 0.77 9.01 -8.44
CA HIS A 235 0.28 9.46 -7.13
C HIS A 235 0.90 10.81 -6.72
N LEU A 236 0.66 11.86 -7.51
CA LEU A 236 1.29 13.18 -7.35
C LEU A 236 0.99 13.86 -6.01
N HIS A 237 -0.24 13.73 -5.50
CA HIS A 237 -0.62 14.32 -4.21
C HIS A 237 0.16 13.69 -3.05
N ARG A 238 0.22 12.35 -2.99
CA ARG A 238 1.02 11.59 -2.02
C ARG A 238 2.50 11.95 -2.11
N ALA A 239 3.03 11.98 -3.33
CA ALA A 239 4.42 12.38 -3.56
C ALA A 239 4.72 13.75 -2.96
N LYS A 240 3.81 14.72 -3.11
CA LYS A 240 3.93 16.05 -2.49
C LYS A 240 3.93 15.99 -0.95
N ASN A 241 3.10 15.13 -0.36
CA ASN A 241 3.05 14.98 1.10
C ASN A 241 4.36 14.40 1.68
N PHE A 242 4.92 13.37 1.04
CA PHE A 242 6.23 12.83 1.42
C PHE A 242 7.38 13.81 1.19
N ASP A 243 7.34 14.57 0.09
CA ASP A 243 8.35 15.61 -0.25
C ASP A 243 8.39 16.74 0.78
N LYS A 244 7.21 17.16 1.27
CA LYS A 244 7.10 18.10 2.39
C LYS A 244 7.78 17.58 3.66
N VAL A 245 7.58 16.31 4.00
CA VAL A 245 8.20 15.70 5.18
C VAL A 245 9.72 15.54 4.99
N ALA A 246 10.18 15.20 3.78
CA ALA A 246 11.61 15.18 3.44
C ALA A 246 12.25 16.55 3.63
N THR A 247 11.61 17.60 3.11
CA THR A 247 12.07 18.99 3.26
C THR A 247 12.14 19.40 4.73
N LEU A 248 11.12 19.08 5.53
CA LEU A 248 11.12 19.34 6.98
C LEU A 248 12.27 18.61 7.69
N LEU A 249 12.54 17.36 7.32
CA LEU A 249 13.62 16.58 7.90
C LEU A 249 14.99 17.18 7.54
N GLU A 250 15.24 17.54 6.28
CA GLU A 250 16.46 18.22 5.85
C GLU A 250 16.68 19.55 6.58
N MET A 251 15.62 20.35 6.75
CA MET A 251 15.70 21.61 7.51
C MET A 251 16.01 21.35 8.98
N ALA A 252 15.41 20.33 9.62
CA ALA A 252 15.71 19.98 11.00
C ALA A 252 17.18 19.56 11.21
N GLY A 253 17.88 19.13 10.15
CA GLY A 253 19.32 18.91 10.19
C GLY A 253 20.18 20.17 10.20
N ARG A 254 19.69 21.26 9.61
CA ARG A 254 20.37 22.56 9.54
C ARG A 254 19.94 23.52 10.66
N HIS A 255 18.74 23.31 11.19
CA HIS A 255 18.08 24.16 12.18
C HIS A 255 17.71 23.35 13.44
N PRO A 256 18.64 23.23 14.42
CA PRO A 256 18.40 22.43 15.63
C PRO A 256 17.19 22.90 16.46
N LEU A 257 16.80 24.18 16.35
CA LEU A 257 15.62 24.73 17.00
C LEU A 257 14.32 24.03 16.57
N MET A 258 14.28 23.37 15.39
CA MET A 258 13.12 22.56 14.98
C MET A 258 12.82 21.38 15.90
N ALA A 259 13.79 20.92 16.69
CA ALA A 259 13.58 19.91 17.71
C ALA A 259 12.97 20.49 19.00
N ASP A 260 13.03 21.81 19.20
CA ASP A 260 12.39 22.46 20.33
C ASP A 260 10.86 22.37 20.20
N LYS A 261 10.22 21.99 21.31
CA LYS A 261 8.77 21.75 21.34
C LYS A 261 7.98 23.01 21.02
N ASP A 262 8.32 24.14 21.61
CA ASP A 262 7.55 25.38 21.46
C ASP A 262 7.76 25.96 20.05
N PHE A 263 8.96 25.81 19.51
CA PHE A 263 9.26 26.17 18.13
C PHE A 263 8.54 25.26 17.11
N ALA A 264 8.51 23.95 17.33
CA ALA A 264 7.76 23.01 16.47
C ALA A 264 6.25 23.33 16.48
N VAL A 265 5.69 23.68 17.63
CA VAL A 265 4.30 24.14 17.75
C VAL A 265 4.07 25.44 16.96
N LEU A 266 5.01 26.39 17.02
CA LEU A 266 4.94 27.62 16.24
C LEU A 266 4.91 27.34 14.73
N LEU A 267 5.80 26.47 14.24
CA LEU A 267 5.84 26.07 12.83
C LEU A 267 4.55 25.33 12.41
N ALA A 268 4.05 24.41 13.23
CA ALA A 268 2.79 23.72 12.96
C ALA A 268 1.62 24.71 12.88
N GLN A 269 1.55 25.70 13.77
CA GLN A 269 0.53 26.75 13.72
C GLN A 269 0.65 27.65 12.50
N ALA A 270 1.86 27.93 12.02
CA ALA A 270 2.08 28.68 10.78
C ALA A 270 1.57 27.88 9.57
N SER A 271 1.92 26.58 9.49
CA SER A 271 1.42 25.68 8.45
C SER A 271 -0.12 25.57 8.46
N LEU A 272 -0.74 25.54 9.64
CA LEU A 272 -2.21 25.57 9.79
C LEU A 272 -2.87 26.88 9.33
N ARG A 273 -2.10 27.95 9.14
CA ARG A 273 -2.55 29.22 8.53
C ARG A 273 -2.16 29.30 7.05
N ASP A 274 -1.88 28.14 6.45
CA ASP A 274 -1.56 27.97 5.05
C ASP A 274 -0.26 28.69 4.63
N VAL A 275 0.65 28.88 5.61
CA VAL A 275 2.03 29.32 5.38
C VAL A 275 2.89 28.08 5.18
N GLU A 276 3.40 27.89 3.96
CA GLU A 276 4.30 26.77 3.65
C GLU A 276 5.60 26.87 4.47
N VAL A 277 6.00 25.76 5.09
CA VAL A 277 7.19 25.71 5.94
C VAL A 277 8.41 25.56 5.04
N THR A 278 8.96 26.70 4.63
CA THR A 278 10.20 26.81 3.84
C THR A 278 11.36 27.24 4.72
N GLU A 279 12.60 27.03 4.26
CA GLU A 279 13.81 27.46 4.98
C GLU A 279 13.79 28.96 5.31
N LYS A 280 13.29 29.80 4.39
CA LYS A 280 13.11 31.24 4.63
C LYS A 280 12.13 31.52 5.77
N SER A 281 11.02 30.78 5.82
CA SER A 281 10.02 30.93 6.88
C SER A 281 10.55 30.43 8.24
N VAL A 282 11.37 29.38 8.25
CA VAL A 282 12.03 28.84 9.45
C VAL A 282 13.01 29.88 9.99
N ILE A 283 13.91 30.42 9.17
CA ILE A 283 14.87 31.46 9.59
C ILE A 283 14.15 32.70 10.14
N ALA A 284 13.04 33.12 9.52
CA ALA A 284 12.24 34.24 9.99
C ALA A 284 11.57 33.92 11.35
N ALA A 285 11.05 32.71 11.50
CA ALA A 285 10.47 32.23 12.75
C ALA A 285 11.51 32.13 13.87
N GLU A 286 12.73 31.62 13.60
CA GLU A 286 13.82 31.52 14.58
C GLU A 286 14.21 32.88 15.13
N LYS A 287 14.38 33.87 14.24
CA LYS A 287 14.68 35.26 14.65
C LYS A 287 13.59 35.81 15.56
N LYS A 288 12.32 35.57 15.21
CA LYS A 288 11.19 36.02 16.02
C LYS A 288 11.16 35.31 17.37
N PHE A 289 11.31 33.99 17.38
CA PHE A 289 11.30 33.15 18.58
C PHE A 289 12.40 33.58 19.58
N ASN A 290 13.63 33.78 19.10
CA ASN A 290 14.74 34.24 19.95
C ASN A 290 14.51 35.65 20.49
N SER A 291 13.99 36.58 19.67
CA SER A 291 13.69 37.94 20.13
C SER A 291 12.53 38.00 21.14
N GLU A 292 11.54 37.11 21.04
CA GLU A 292 10.45 37.01 22.03
C GLU A 292 10.93 36.35 23.33
N ALA A 293 11.89 35.42 23.26
CA ALA A 293 12.52 34.79 24.42
C ALA A 293 13.39 35.78 25.23
N GLU A 294 14.08 36.72 24.56
CA GLU A 294 14.87 37.77 25.23
C GLU A 294 14.01 38.82 25.96
N VAL A 295 12.76 39.05 25.52
CA VAL A 295 11.84 40.08 26.06
C VAL A 295 10.94 39.55 27.19
N ASP A 296 10.87 38.22 27.39
CA ASP A 296 10.03 37.54 28.40
C ASP A 296 10.45 37.83 29.87
N GLN A 297 11.51 38.64 30.09
CA GLN A 297 11.92 39.14 31.42
C GLN A 297 11.18 40.43 31.87
N THR A 298 10.23 40.94 31.08
CA THR A 298 9.44 42.13 31.45
C THR A 298 8.14 41.75 32.19
N PRO A 299 7.90 42.23 33.43
CA PRO A 299 6.73 41.86 34.20
C PRO A 299 5.45 42.51 33.62
N GLY A 300 4.53 41.68 33.12
CA GLY A 300 3.16 42.12 32.74
C GLY A 300 2.63 41.64 31.39
N ARG A 301 3.44 40.99 30.54
CA ARG A 301 2.97 40.42 29.26
C ARG A 301 2.38 39.03 29.51
N LYS A 302 1.12 38.78 29.12
CA LYS A 302 0.52 37.44 29.19
C LYS A 302 1.34 36.50 28.29
N LYS A 303 2.09 35.57 28.88
CA LYS A 303 2.83 34.53 28.16
C LYS A 303 1.86 33.81 27.22
N TYR A 304 2.14 33.85 25.92
CA TYR A 304 1.33 33.13 24.95
C TYR A 304 1.39 31.65 25.31
N THR A 305 0.24 31.09 25.69
CA THR A 305 0.10 29.66 25.98
C THR A 305 -0.50 29.02 24.73
N PRO A 306 0.29 28.28 23.95
CA PRO A 306 -0.26 27.60 22.78
C PRO A 306 -1.37 26.63 23.21
N PRO A 307 -2.37 26.37 22.34
CA PRO A 307 -3.37 25.34 22.61
C PRO A 307 -2.71 23.99 22.87
N PRO A 308 -3.40 23.07 23.57
CA PRO A 308 -2.91 21.70 23.74
C PRO A 308 -2.55 21.06 22.40
N MET A 309 -1.46 20.29 22.36
CA MET A 309 -0.94 19.71 21.12
C MET A 309 -1.96 18.78 20.46
N GLU A 310 -2.78 18.08 21.24
CA GLU A 310 -3.85 17.22 20.76
C GLU A 310 -4.93 18.03 20.01
N THR A 311 -5.16 19.28 20.41
CA THR A 311 -6.10 20.19 19.74
C THR A 311 -5.52 20.68 18.41
N LEU A 312 -4.22 20.98 18.38
CA LEU A 312 -3.51 21.35 17.17
C LEU A 312 -3.40 20.16 16.20
N LEU A 313 -3.16 18.96 16.72
CA LEU A 313 -3.07 17.72 15.93
C LEU A 313 -4.43 17.40 15.31
N LEU A 314 -5.52 17.46 16.10
CA LEU A 314 -6.87 17.32 15.55
C LEU A 314 -7.15 18.33 14.43
N ARG A 315 -6.73 19.59 14.61
CA ARG A 315 -6.90 20.62 13.57
C ARG A 315 -6.04 20.36 12.33
N ALA A 316 -4.83 19.82 12.49
CA ALA A 316 -3.97 19.42 11.39
C ALA A 316 -4.56 18.26 10.60
N VAL A 317 -5.07 17.25 11.30
CA VAL A 317 -5.77 16.11 10.70
C VAL A 317 -7.01 16.57 9.93
N ASN A 318 -7.88 17.39 10.52
CA ASN A 318 -9.08 17.92 9.85
C ASN A 318 -8.78 18.80 8.62
N LYS A 319 -7.55 19.31 8.50
CA LYS A 319 -7.07 20.10 7.36
C LYS A 319 -6.25 19.26 6.37
N GLU A 320 -6.11 17.95 6.61
CA GLU A 320 -5.23 17.05 5.85
C GLU A 320 -3.79 17.59 5.74
N ASN A 321 -3.33 18.33 6.75
CA ASN A 321 -2.04 19.01 6.73
C ASN A 321 -0.93 18.11 7.29
N ILE A 322 -0.20 17.45 6.39
CA ILE A 322 0.89 16.52 6.74
C ILE A 322 2.07 17.20 7.44
N GLU A 323 2.41 18.45 7.12
CA GLU A 323 3.53 19.18 7.74
C GLU A 323 3.27 19.43 9.22
N ALA A 324 2.09 20.00 9.53
CA ALA A 324 1.68 20.25 10.91
C ALA A 324 1.49 18.92 11.67
N THR A 325 0.95 17.89 11.02
CA THR A 325 0.80 16.55 11.60
C THR A 325 2.17 15.98 11.99
N TYR A 326 3.12 15.93 11.06
CA TYR A 326 4.47 15.43 11.31
C TYR A 326 5.20 16.20 12.42
N LEU A 327 5.21 17.54 12.36
CA LEU A 327 5.86 18.40 13.36
C LEU A 327 5.34 18.14 14.79
N LEU A 328 4.04 17.93 14.94
CA LEU A 328 3.41 17.63 16.23
C LEU A 328 3.71 16.19 16.68
N LEU A 329 3.72 15.22 15.77
CA LEU A 329 4.00 13.82 16.07
C LEU A 329 5.46 13.55 16.49
N CYS A 330 6.41 14.38 16.03
CA CYS A 330 7.80 14.33 16.53
C CYS A 330 7.92 14.64 18.03
N GLN A 331 6.88 15.14 18.67
CA GLN A 331 6.91 15.52 20.09
C GLN A 331 6.45 14.34 20.97
N GLU A 332 7.31 13.90 21.90
CA GLU A 332 7.13 12.69 22.72
C GLU A 332 5.81 12.61 23.52
N LYS A 333 5.18 13.76 23.83
CA LYS A 333 4.01 13.81 24.73
C LYS A 333 2.65 13.78 24.02
N VAL A 334 2.62 13.80 22.69
CA VAL A 334 1.34 13.88 21.95
C VAL A 334 0.68 12.51 21.89
N GLN A 335 -0.51 12.39 22.47
CA GLN A 335 -1.31 11.17 22.42
C GLN A 335 -2.29 11.18 21.26
N ILE A 336 -2.38 10.06 20.53
CA ILE A 336 -3.41 9.88 19.51
C ILE A 336 -4.70 9.41 20.17
N THR A 337 -5.66 10.32 20.29
CA THR A 337 -6.99 10.01 20.83
C THR A 337 -7.88 9.36 19.76
N GLU A 338 -8.91 8.63 20.19
CA GLU A 338 -9.94 8.07 19.29
C GLU A 338 -10.53 9.14 18.37
N LYS A 339 -10.75 10.37 18.89
CA LYS A 339 -11.29 11.48 18.11
C LYS A 339 -10.38 11.88 16.95
N ILE A 340 -9.07 11.95 17.20
CA ILE A 340 -8.07 12.27 16.15
C ILE A 340 -8.06 11.17 15.10
N LEU A 341 -8.13 9.91 15.53
CA LEU A 341 -8.15 8.77 14.63
C LEU A 341 -9.41 8.75 13.76
N ILE A 342 -10.59 8.97 14.34
CA ILE A 342 -11.86 9.07 13.60
C ILE A 342 -11.76 10.19 12.55
N SER A 343 -11.32 11.39 12.93
CA SER A 343 -11.19 12.48 11.96
C SER A 343 -10.19 12.19 10.85
N ALA A 344 -9.15 11.40 11.12
CA ALA A 344 -8.22 10.97 10.06
C ALA A 344 -8.84 9.93 9.11
N VAL A 345 -9.74 9.09 9.60
CA VAL A 345 -10.51 8.12 8.78
C VAL A 345 -11.56 8.82 7.91
N GLU A 346 -12.11 9.93 8.39
CA GLU A 346 -13.11 10.75 7.68
C GLU A 346 -12.54 11.55 6.50
N ASN A 347 -11.22 11.71 6.42
CA ASN A 347 -10.54 12.47 5.39
C ASN A 347 -10.59 11.75 4.02
N ASP A 348 -10.58 12.55 2.96
CA ASP A 348 -10.55 12.02 1.58
C ASP A 348 -9.17 11.44 1.26
N ASP A 349 -8.10 12.08 1.75
CA ASP A 349 -6.73 11.60 1.66
C ASP A 349 -6.26 10.92 2.97
N SER A 350 -5.76 9.69 2.84
CA SER A 350 -5.31 8.87 3.98
C SER A 350 -3.86 9.09 4.41
N SER A 351 -3.10 10.02 3.80
CA SER A 351 -1.67 10.21 4.12
C SER A 351 -1.45 10.54 5.60
N VAL A 352 -2.31 11.41 6.17
CA VAL A 352 -2.22 11.77 7.60
C VAL A 352 -2.56 10.59 8.50
N LEU A 353 -3.51 9.74 8.10
CA LEU A 353 -3.88 8.53 8.82
C LEU A 353 -2.70 7.55 8.87
N TRP A 354 -2.02 7.31 7.74
CA TRP A 354 -0.87 6.41 7.71
C TRP A 354 0.32 6.93 8.52
N CYS A 355 0.53 8.25 8.53
CA CYS A 355 1.55 8.89 9.37
C CYS A 355 1.26 8.69 10.88
N LEU A 356 -0.01 8.81 11.30
CA LEU A 356 -0.45 8.55 12.68
C LEU A 356 -0.27 7.08 13.07
N LEU A 357 -0.76 6.16 12.23
CA LEU A 357 -0.71 4.72 12.47
C LEU A 357 0.72 4.19 12.49
N GLY A 358 1.60 4.69 11.62
CA GLY A 358 3.00 4.29 11.60
C GLY A 358 3.76 4.64 12.88
N ARG A 359 3.38 5.74 13.54
CA ARG A 359 4.02 6.19 14.80
C ARG A 359 3.64 5.29 15.98
N GLU A 360 2.35 5.03 16.16
CA GLU A 360 1.84 4.22 17.29
C GLU A 360 1.92 2.71 17.03
N LYS A 361 2.18 2.30 15.79
CA LYS A 361 2.28 0.90 15.38
C LYS A 361 1.05 0.10 15.85
N ASP A 362 1.28 -0.98 16.60
CA ASP A 362 0.25 -1.91 17.05
C ASP A 362 -0.37 -1.52 18.43
N GLU A 363 0.13 -0.43 19.04
CA GLU A 363 -0.31 0.09 20.35
C GLU A 363 -1.57 0.96 20.25
N ILE A 364 -1.92 1.42 19.05
CA ILE A 364 -3.11 2.25 18.87
C ILE A 364 -4.38 1.47 19.23
N ARG A 365 -5.24 2.10 20.04
CA ARG A 365 -6.52 1.53 20.43
C ARG A 365 -7.53 1.70 19.30
N ILE A 366 -7.74 0.64 18.51
CA ILE A 366 -8.82 0.57 17.53
C ILE A 366 -10.13 0.18 18.24
N THR A 367 -11.13 1.06 18.15
CA THR A 367 -12.48 0.82 18.67
C THR A 367 -13.43 0.45 17.53
N GLU A 368 -14.59 -0.11 17.88
CA GLU A 368 -15.66 -0.39 16.91
C GLU A 368 -16.05 0.87 16.12
N ARG A 369 -16.17 2.03 16.79
CA ARG A 369 -16.51 3.31 16.14
C ARG A 369 -15.55 3.70 15.02
N VAL A 370 -14.25 3.47 15.19
CA VAL A 370 -13.25 3.74 14.15
C VAL A 370 -13.46 2.84 12.93
N VAL A 371 -13.80 1.57 13.17
CA VAL A 371 -14.07 0.59 12.11
C VAL A 371 -15.38 0.90 11.39
N THR A 372 -16.43 1.25 12.14
CA THR A 372 -17.72 1.67 11.58
C THR A 372 -17.55 2.91 10.70
N GLU A 373 -16.79 3.92 11.14
CA GLU A 373 -16.55 5.13 10.34
C GLU A 373 -15.81 4.79 9.03
N ALA A 374 -14.80 3.92 9.07
CA ALA A 374 -14.09 3.48 7.87
C ALA A 374 -15.03 2.77 6.88
N ALA A 375 -15.95 1.96 7.38
CA ALA A 375 -16.97 1.30 6.58
C ALA A 375 -17.97 2.30 5.96
N MET A 376 -18.42 3.30 6.74
CA MET A 376 -19.35 4.35 6.27
C MET A 376 -18.73 5.23 5.17
N ARG A 377 -17.44 5.58 5.30
CA ARG A 377 -16.73 6.48 4.38
C ARG A 377 -16.27 5.82 3.07
N ASN A 378 -16.62 4.56 2.84
CA ASN A 378 -16.18 3.78 1.68
C ASN A 378 -14.64 3.64 1.58
N ASN A 379 -13.95 3.64 2.73
CA ASN A 379 -12.50 3.60 2.73
C ASN A 379 -12.03 2.15 2.84
N GLU A 380 -12.20 1.37 1.75
CA GLU A 380 -11.87 -0.07 1.70
C GLU A 380 -10.44 -0.35 2.19
N SER A 381 -9.47 0.45 1.74
CA SER A 381 -8.06 0.34 2.13
C SER A 381 -7.85 0.48 3.65
N VAL A 382 -8.51 1.45 4.28
CA VAL A 382 -8.42 1.67 5.73
C VAL A 382 -9.09 0.52 6.47
N LEU A 383 -10.27 0.10 6.01
CA LEU A 383 -10.98 -1.03 6.61
C LEU A 383 -10.17 -2.33 6.51
N GLN A 384 -9.53 -2.57 5.37
CA GLN A 384 -8.64 -3.70 5.15
C GLN A 384 -7.47 -3.68 6.14
N TYR A 385 -6.77 -2.55 6.27
CA TYR A 385 -5.70 -2.40 7.26
C TYR A 385 -6.17 -2.70 8.69
N LEU A 386 -7.29 -2.09 9.11
CA LEU A 386 -7.81 -2.23 10.47
C LEU A 386 -8.15 -3.69 10.77
N LEU A 387 -8.83 -4.38 9.86
CA LEU A 387 -9.25 -5.77 10.06
C LEU A 387 -8.11 -6.78 9.89
N GLU A 388 -7.16 -6.56 8.99
CA GLU A 388 -6.05 -7.50 8.79
C GLU A 388 -4.97 -7.38 9.87
N ARG A 389 -4.69 -6.16 10.36
CA ARG A 389 -3.65 -5.93 11.38
C ARG A 389 -4.20 -5.99 12.81
N HIS A 390 -5.43 -5.52 13.02
CA HIS A 390 -6.05 -5.46 14.34
C HIS A 390 -7.27 -6.36 14.49
N GLY A 391 -7.56 -7.24 13.53
CA GLY A 391 -8.76 -8.10 13.52
C GLY A 391 -8.89 -9.03 14.73
N SER A 392 -7.79 -9.42 15.39
CA SER A 392 -7.86 -10.17 16.66
C SER A 392 -8.45 -9.37 17.81
N LYS A 393 -8.36 -8.03 17.74
CA LYS A 393 -8.88 -7.07 18.72
C LYS A 393 -10.27 -6.53 18.34
N ILE A 394 -10.73 -6.76 17.11
CA ILE A 394 -11.98 -6.21 16.56
C ILE A 394 -13.05 -7.30 16.48
N ARG A 395 -14.25 -6.99 16.99
CA ARG A 395 -15.44 -7.78 16.72
C ARG A 395 -16.17 -7.16 15.54
N LEU A 396 -16.48 -7.95 14.52
CA LEU A 396 -17.36 -7.52 13.44
C LEU A 396 -18.80 -7.55 13.97
N THR A 397 -19.37 -6.37 14.18
CA THR A 397 -20.71 -6.17 14.75
C THR A 397 -21.75 -5.93 13.65
N GLU A 398 -23.03 -6.04 14.01
CA GLU A 398 -24.16 -5.73 13.13
C GLU A 398 -24.02 -4.32 12.55
N GLU A 399 -23.63 -3.36 13.39
CA GLU A 399 -23.47 -1.93 13.04
C GLU A 399 -22.42 -1.69 11.95
N ILE A 400 -21.30 -2.42 11.97
CA ILE A 400 -20.26 -2.32 10.92
C ILE A 400 -20.83 -2.84 9.58
N VAL A 401 -21.61 -3.92 9.62
CA VAL A 401 -22.19 -4.52 8.41
C VAL A 401 -23.33 -3.67 7.86
N ILE A 402 -24.15 -3.03 8.73
CA ILE A 402 -25.15 -2.04 8.33
C ILE A 402 -24.45 -0.87 7.63
N ALA A 403 -23.41 -0.29 8.23
CA ALA A 403 -22.63 0.80 7.63
C ALA A 403 -22.08 0.43 6.24
N ALA A 404 -21.62 -0.81 6.06
CA ALA A 404 -21.19 -1.32 4.77
C ALA A 404 -22.34 -1.50 3.78
N ALA A 405 -23.49 -1.99 4.23
CA ALA A 405 -24.69 -2.21 3.42
C ALA A 405 -25.36 -0.92 2.96
N GLU A 406 -25.23 0.17 3.72
CA GLU A 406 -25.73 1.51 3.38
C GLU A 406 -24.77 2.31 2.50
N ASN A 407 -23.57 1.77 2.22
CA ASN A 407 -22.56 2.48 1.45
C ASN A 407 -22.99 2.70 -0.01
N ARG A 408 -22.53 3.80 -0.61
CA ARG A 408 -22.81 4.13 -2.02
C ARG A 408 -22.10 3.22 -3.00
N GLU A 409 -21.00 2.61 -2.58
CA GLU A 409 -20.16 1.76 -3.42
C GLU A 409 -20.11 0.34 -2.87
N ARG A 410 -19.83 -0.62 -3.76
CA ARG A 410 -19.84 -2.05 -3.42
C ARG A 410 -18.59 -2.54 -2.69
N SER A 411 -17.49 -1.78 -2.76
CA SER A 411 -16.14 -2.15 -2.33
C SER A 411 -16.10 -2.71 -0.91
N VAL A 412 -16.60 -1.93 0.04
CA VAL A 412 -16.58 -2.27 1.47
C VAL A 412 -17.41 -3.54 1.76
N LEU A 413 -18.64 -3.60 1.24
CA LEU A 413 -19.53 -4.74 1.49
C LEU A 413 -18.97 -6.03 0.85
N VAL A 414 -18.44 -5.94 -0.37
CA VAL A 414 -17.82 -7.08 -1.07
C VAL A 414 -16.57 -7.56 -0.33
N TYR A 415 -15.72 -6.64 0.15
CA TYR A 415 -14.53 -6.99 0.94
C TYR A 415 -14.92 -7.74 2.23
N LEU A 416 -15.88 -7.19 3.00
CA LEU A 416 -16.32 -7.80 4.25
C LEU A 416 -16.89 -9.20 4.03
N LEU A 417 -17.79 -9.38 3.06
CA LEU A 417 -18.39 -10.68 2.80
C LEU A 417 -17.39 -11.67 2.19
N GLY A 418 -16.49 -11.22 1.32
CA GLY A 418 -15.52 -12.08 0.66
C GLY A 418 -14.41 -12.56 1.60
N ARG A 419 -13.94 -11.70 2.51
CA ARG A 419 -12.82 -12.02 3.42
C ARG A 419 -13.27 -12.51 4.79
N TRP A 420 -14.43 -12.07 5.25
CA TRP A 420 -14.93 -12.30 6.60
C TRP A 420 -16.35 -12.87 6.62
N GLY A 421 -16.89 -13.31 5.49
CA GLY A 421 -18.26 -13.83 5.36
C GLY A 421 -18.62 -14.89 6.39
N ASP A 422 -17.74 -15.86 6.64
CA ASP A 422 -17.99 -16.92 7.64
C ASP A 422 -18.19 -16.40 9.07
N ARG A 423 -17.72 -15.19 9.36
CA ARG A 423 -17.86 -14.54 10.67
C ARG A 423 -19.00 -13.52 10.71
N ILE A 424 -19.65 -13.26 9.57
CA ILE A 424 -20.71 -12.28 9.43
C ILE A 424 -22.04 -13.01 9.34
N GLU A 425 -22.89 -12.77 10.33
CA GLU A 425 -24.30 -13.15 10.30
C GLU A 425 -25.12 -11.99 9.70
N ILE A 426 -25.93 -12.28 8.68
CA ILE A 426 -26.83 -11.28 8.10
C ILE A 426 -28.14 -11.29 8.88
N THR A 427 -28.33 -10.25 9.67
CA THR A 427 -29.57 -10.04 10.42
C THR A 427 -30.64 -9.39 9.53
N ALA A 428 -31.89 -9.38 10.02
CA ALA A 428 -32.97 -8.67 9.35
C ALA A 428 -32.66 -7.17 9.17
N LYS A 429 -31.99 -6.51 10.13
CA LYS A 429 -31.63 -5.09 10.00
C LYS A 429 -30.62 -4.85 8.88
N VAL A 430 -29.60 -5.71 8.78
CA VAL A 430 -28.62 -5.65 7.68
C VAL A 430 -29.31 -5.84 6.34
N ALA A 431 -30.22 -6.82 6.24
CA ALA A 431 -30.97 -7.07 5.02
C ALA A 431 -31.90 -5.90 4.64
N VAL A 432 -32.57 -5.27 5.62
CA VAL A 432 -33.39 -4.07 5.40
C VAL A 432 -32.51 -2.91 4.92
N ALA A 433 -31.41 -2.60 5.61
CA ALA A 433 -30.50 -1.53 5.21
C ALA A 433 -29.98 -1.73 3.77
N ALA A 434 -29.62 -2.98 3.42
CA ALA A 434 -29.20 -3.33 2.06
C ALA A 434 -30.33 -3.22 1.02
N ALA A 435 -31.58 -3.47 1.41
CA ALA A 435 -32.76 -3.36 0.57
C ALA A 435 -33.20 -1.90 0.36
N GLU A 436 -32.95 -1.02 1.34
CA GLU A 436 -33.24 0.42 1.28
C GLU A 436 -32.18 1.23 0.53
N ASN A 437 -30.98 0.65 0.33
CA ASN A 437 -29.89 1.34 -0.34
C ASN A 437 -30.23 1.69 -1.80
N GLU A 438 -30.51 2.98 -2.06
CA GLU A 438 -30.84 3.50 -3.38
C GLU A 438 -29.61 3.78 -4.27
N GLN A 439 -28.41 3.78 -3.68
CA GLN A 439 -27.17 4.15 -4.36
C GLN A 439 -26.50 2.94 -5.01
N PHE A 440 -26.59 1.78 -4.35
CA PHE A 440 -26.02 0.53 -4.80
C PHE A 440 -26.95 -0.63 -4.43
N PRO A 441 -27.20 -1.62 -5.32
CA PRO A 441 -28.02 -2.79 -5.01
C PRO A 441 -27.32 -3.75 -4.02
N ALA A 442 -27.11 -3.31 -2.78
CA ALA A 442 -26.43 -4.06 -1.72
C ALA A 442 -27.14 -5.39 -1.42
N LEU A 443 -28.48 -5.41 -1.43
CA LEU A 443 -29.24 -6.64 -1.21
C LEU A 443 -28.89 -7.75 -2.22
N LYS A 444 -28.58 -7.38 -3.47
CA LYS A 444 -28.15 -8.35 -4.49
C LYS A 444 -26.84 -9.03 -4.09
N ILE A 445 -25.89 -8.30 -3.53
CA ILE A 445 -24.62 -8.87 -3.04
C ILE A 445 -24.88 -9.79 -1.85
N LEU A 446 -25.74 -9.39 -0.92
CA LEU A 446 -26.10 -10.26 0.21
C LEU A 446 -26.70 -11.59 -0.28
N LEU A 447 -27.65 -11.53 -1.21
CA LEU A 447 -28.27 -12.74 -1.79
C LEU A 447 -27.23 -13.64 -2.48
N GLN A 448 -26.28 -13.06 -3.22
CA GLN A 448 -25.23 -13.83 -3.90
C GLN A 448 -24.20 -14.42 -2.95
N ALA A 449 -23.80 -13.68 -1.92
CA ALA A 449 -22.75 -14.10 -0.99
C ALA A 449 -23.27 -15.06 0.08
N LYS A 450 -24.53 -14.90 0.51
CA LYS A 450 -25.11 -15.59 1.66
C LYS A 450 -26.29 -16.48 1.32
N GLY A 451 -26.80 -16.44 0.08
CA GLY A 451 -27.84 -17.34 -0.39
C GLY A 451 -29.06 -17.38 0.53
N THR A 452 -29.30 -18.54 1.16
CA THR A 452 -30.39 -18.81 2.09
C THR A 452 -29.96 -18.73 3.58
N GLU A 453 -28.74 -18.30 3.89
CA GLU A 453 -28.23 -18.19 5.28
C GLU A 453 -28.97 -17.15 6.13
N PHE A 454 -29.78 -16.29 5.52
CA PHE A 454 -30.60 -15.31 6.21
C PHE A 454 -32.05 -15.32 5.76
N GLU A 455 -32.91 -14.95 6.69
CA GLU A 455 -34.35 -14.85 6.49
C GLU A 455 -34.71 -13.58 5.72
N VAL A 456 -35.50 -13.71 4.67
CA VAL A 456 -36.11 -12.58 3.98
C VAL A 456 -37.43 -12.27 4.67
N THR A 457 -37.42 -11.27 5.54
CA THR A 457 -38.63 -10.84 6.28
C THR A 457 -39.55 -9.96 5.41
N GLU A 458 -40.77 -9.71 5.89
CA GLU A 458 -41.70 -8.82 5.21
C GLU A 458 -41.11 -7.40 5.05
N GLU A 459 -40.41 -6.90 6.06
CA GLU A 459 -39.78 -5.58 6.05
C GLU A 459 -38.74 -5.47 4.93
N VAL A 460 -37.94 -6.52 4.68
CA VAL A 460 -36.96 -6.56 3.58
C VAL A 460 -37.66 -6.47 2.22
N VAL A 461 -38.80 -7.16 2.06
CA VAL A 461 -39.57 -7.14 0.82
C VAL A 461 -40.22 -5.78 0.58
N VAL A 462 -40.77 -5.15 1.63
CA VAL A 462 -41.36 -3.80 1.56
C VAL A 462 -40.28 -2.76 1.25
N ALA A 463 -39.12 -2.83 1.91
CA ALA A 463 -37.97 -1.98 1.63
C ALA A 463 -37.53 -2.09 0.16
N ALA A 464 -37.33 -3.33 -0.33
CA ALA A 464 -36.97 -3.59 -1.72
C ALA A 464 -38.02 -3.07 -2.72
N ALA A 465 -39.32 -3.15 -2.37
CA ALA A 465 -40.40 -2.65 -3.21
C ALA A 465 -40.45 -1.12 -3.30
N ASN A 466 -40.09 -0.43 -2.23
CA ASN A 466 -40.01 1.03 -2.16
C ASN A 466 -38.70 1.60 -2.75
N ASN A 467 -37.66 0.78 -2.92
CA ASN A 467 -36.38 1.23 -3.47
C ASN A 467 -36.52 1.73 -4.92
N ARG A 468 -36.02 2.94 -5.18
CA ARG A 468 -36.04 3.56 -6.52
C ARG A 468 -35.33 2.72 -7.58
N GLU A 469 -34.30 1.98 -7.18
CA GLU A 469 -33.62 1.01 -8.04
C GLU A 469 -34.47 -0.26 -8.14
N LYS A 470 -35.35 -0.26 -9.15
CA LYS A 470 -36.37 -1.31 -9.36
C LYS A 470 -35.80 -2.72 -9.48
N SER A 471 -34.52 -2.86 -9.85
CA SER A 471 -33.85 -4.16 -9.95
C SER A 471 -33.73 -4.86 -8.59
N VAL A 472 -33.74 -4.13 -7.46
CA VAL A 472 -33.60 -4.73 -6.11
C VAL A 472 -34.73 -5.71 -5.82
N LEU A 473 -36.00 -5.30 -5.96
CA LEU A 473 -37.14 -6.21 -5.78
C LEU A 473 -37.17 -7.32 -6.84
N VAL A 474 -36.79 -7.02 -8.09
CA VAL A 474 -36.76 -8.02 -9.17
C VAL A 474 -35.76 -9.12 -8.85
N THR A 475 -34.56 -8.76 -8.41
CA THR A 475 -33.50 -9.72 -8.01
C THR A 475 -33.91 -10.50 -6.77
N LEU A 476 -34.57 -9.88 -5.78
CA LEU A 476 -35.07 -10.61 -4.61
C LEU A 476 -36.07 -11.71 -5.01
N LEU A 477 -37.00 -11.39 -5.93
CA LEU A 477 -37.96 -12.37 -6.45
C LEU A 477 -37.31 -13.41 -7.38
N GLU A 478 -36.21 -13.07 -8.04
CA GLU A 478 -35.42 -14.00 -8.86
C GLU A 478 -34.73 -15.06 -8.01
N GLU A 479 -34.00 -14.62 -6.99
CA GLU A 479 -33.15 -15.48 -6.18
C GLU A 479 -33.95 -16.21 -5.08
N ARG A 480 -34.98 -15.57 -4.51
CA ARG A 480 -35.71 -16.06 -3.32
C ARG A 480 -37.24 -16.06 -3.50
N GLY A 481 -37.74 -16.00 -4.72
CA GLY A 481 -39.19 -15.89 -5.01
C GLY A 481 -40.08 -16.97 -4.39
N SER A 482 -39.56 -18.19 -4.16
CA SER A 482 -40.30 -19.26 -3.49
C SER A 482 -40.52 -19.03 -1.99
N GLU A 483 -39.67 -18.22 -1.37
CA GLU A 483 -39.69 -17.91 0.07
C GLU A 483 -40.37 -16.57 0.34
N VAL A 484 -40.36 -15.67 -0.65
CA VAL A 484 -40.95 -14.34 -0.56
C VAL A 484 -42.47 -14.42 -0.66
N ARG A 485 -43.15 -14.06 0.45
CA ARG A 485 -44.58 -13.80 0.44
C ARG A 485 -44.84 -12.32 0.19
N MET A 486 -45.31 -11.98 -1.01
CA MET A 486 -45.74 -10.61 -1.31
C MET A 486 -46.95 -10.23 -0.47
N THR A 487 -46.78 -9.27 0.43
CA THR A 487 -47.86 -8.70 1.23
C THR A 487 -48.55 -7.56 0.48
N LYS A 488 -49.72 -7.14 0.97
CA LYS A 488 -50.47 -6.05 0.35
C LYS A 488 -49.64 -4.77 0.32
N GLU A 489 -48.92 -4.50 1.40
CA GLU A 489 -48.05 -3.33 1.52
C GLU A 489 -46.92 -3.35 0.48
N ALA A 490 -46.21 -4.47 0.34
CA ALA A 490 -45.17 -4.62 -0.69
C ALA A 490 -45.73 -4.48 -2.12
N LEU A 491 -46.94 -4.96 -2.39
CA LEU A 491 -47.61 -4.81 -3.69
C LEU A 491 -47.98 -3.35 -3.96
N ASP A 492 -48.52 -2.64 -2.96
CA ASP A 492 -48.88 -1.23 -3.10
C ASP A 492 -47.63 -0.36 -3.24
N ALA A 493 -46.55 -0.66 -2.51
CA ALA A 493 -45.22 -0.06 -2.68
C ALA A 493 -44.68 -0.25 -4.11
N ALA A 494 -44.64 -1.49 -4.60
CA ALA A 494 -44.15 -1.80 -5.95
C ALA A 494 -45.00 -1.12 -7.05
N ARG A 495 -46.32 -0.99 -6.84
CA ARG A 495 -47.22 -0.23 -7.72
C ARG A 495 -46.94 1.26 -7.70
N GLY A 496 -46.79 1.85 -6.50
CA GLY A 496 -46.47 3.27 -6.31
C GLY A 496 -45.14 3.64 -6.96
N ASN A 497 -44.14 2.77 -6.86
CA ASN A 497 -42.83 2.90 -7.48
C ASN A 497 -42.82 2.56 -8.99
N GLY A 498 -43.94 2.07 -9.54
CA GLY A 498 -44.05 1.69 -10.95
C GLY A 498 -43.12 0.55 -11.36
N ASN A 499 -42.88 -0.42 -10.49
CA ASN A 499 -42.05 -1.60 -10.74
C ASN A 499 -42.83 -2.68 -11.50
N VAL A 500 -43.12 -2.43 -12.79
CA VAL A 500 -43.93 -3.30 -13.64
C VAL A 500 -43.33 -4.70 -13.80
N LEU A 501 -41.99 -4.81 -13.81
CA LEU A 501 -41.29 -6.09 -13.96
C LEU A 501 -41.53 -7.00 -12.75
N ALA A 502 -41.33 -6.48 -11.53
CA ALA A 502 -41.62 -7.23 -10.31
C ALA A 502 -43.09 -7.67 -10.25
N LEU A 503 -44.03 -6.76 -10.56
CA LEU A 503 -45.47 -7.08 -10.55
C LEU A 503 -45.85 -8.16 -11.57
N LYS A 504 -45.27 -8.13 -12.78
CA LYS A 504 -45.47 -9.20 -13.77
C LYS A 504 -44.96 -10.55 -13.26
N ARG A 505 -43.80 -10.57 -12.62
CA ARG A 505 -43.20 -11.79 -12.08
C ARG A 505 -44.07 -12.41 -10.98
N VAL A 506 -44.53 -11.60 -10.03
CA VAL A 506 -45.45 -12.06 -8.99
C VAL A 506 -46.73 -12.66 -9.58
N LEU A 507 -47.29 -12.04 -10.64
CA LEU A 507 -48.47 -12.57 -11.33
C LEU A 507 -48.20 -13.90 -12.05
N GLU A 508 -47.03 -14.05 -12.68
CA GLU A 508 -46.62 -15.28 -13.34
C GLU A 508 -46.44 -16.43 -12.34
N ASP A 509 -45.81 -16.16 -11.19
CA ASP A 509 -45.61 -17.14 -10.12
C ASP A 509 -46.94 -17.54 -9.48
N ALA A 510 -47.84 -16.58 -9.24
CA ALA A 510 -49.20 -16.88 -8.79
C ALA A 510 -49.97 -17.77 -9.78
N ARG A 511 -49.85 -17.50 -11.09
CA ARG A 511 -50.45 -18.34 -12.15
C ARG A 511 -49.82 -19.73 -12.24
N ARG A 512 -48.51 -19.86 -12.02
CA ARG A 512 -47.82 -21.16 -11.95
C ARG A 512 -48.32 -21.97 -10.77
N MET A 513 -48.39 -21.38 -9.57
CA MET A 513 -48.91 -22.04 -8.38
C MET A 513 -50.38 -22.46 -8.52
N ALA A 514 -51.24 -21.61 -9.11
CA ALA A 514 -52.63 -21.94 -9.36
C ALA A 514 -52.78 -23.13 -10.32
N ARG A 515 -51.98 -23.19 -11.39
CA ARG A 515 -51.95 -24.33 -12.33
C ARG A 515 -51.46 -25.61 -11.67
N ALA A 516 -50.46 -25.54 -10.81
CA ALA A 516 -49.95 -26.70 -10.06
C ALA A 516 -50.99 -27.28 -9.08
N ARG A 517 -51.84 -26.42 -8.50
CA ARG A 517 -52.92 -26.84 -7.58
C ARG A 517 -54.16 -27.39 -8.31
N GLY A 518 -54.41 -26.98 -9.55
CA GLY A 518 -55.54 -27.44 -10.36
C GLY A 518 -55.29 -28.71 -11.18
N SER A 519 -54.15 -29.37 -10.99
CA SER A 519 -53.73 -30.57 -11.73
C SER A 519 -53.77 -31.87 -10.89
N TRP A 520 -54.55 -31.88 -9.79
CA TRP A 520 -54.80 -33.03 -8.93
C TRP A 520 -56.23 -33.54 -9.08
#